data_AF-A0A941D6T0-F1
#
_entry.id   AF-A0A941D6T0-F1
#
_cell.length_a   1.000
_cell.length_b   1.000
_cell.length_c   1.000
_cell.angle_alpha   90.00
_cell.angle_beta   90.00
_cell.angle_gamma   90.00
#
_symmetry.space_group_name_H-M   'P 1'
#
loop_
_entity.id
_entity.type
_entity.pdbx_description
1 polymer ?
#
loop_
_entity_poly.entity_id
_entity_poly.type
_entity_poly.pdbx_seq_one_letter_code
_entity_poly.pdbx_strand_id
1 'polypeptide(L)'
;MWRRGPSEGLSRERGASTLEYLGVALVVAVVVVSVASVVTGGRIASTMGCAWGQLVGGGAGCDAGATAAAGDEGAGTGDRRDAARDTRDNRRDDARGDRPEPGDPPGSGEGAVDGDEAYPGGLGPPSPGTTAGESPDPPPWTPPDQGAGEHASEDASLGDRATLAAAEAAANALSGTWPDAARNLLHFLGNSGDTLDQDVDSMLESSSALSDAVDIQQQRLAAAAVEQARASGATGPVTFPVNTQWAGVYITSDDSANWFYALGGISYNQTGSVTVTPPSSPGGAWTYEMSTEVNIRDRYNWDGGKSTQIGPVTITDEQLAELHRAGLAREFTAVGTSTRRNTSGEVP
;
A
#
# COMPACT_ATOMS: atom_id res chain seq x y z
N MET A 1 -60.96 -13.07 6.92
CA MET A 1 -60.35 -14.21 7.65
C MET A 1 -59.40 -14.91 6.66
N TRP A 2 -58.22 -14.33 6.39
CA TRP A 2 -56.92 -14.65 7.00
C TRP A 2 -56.54 -16.14 6.94
N ARG A 3 -55.61 -16.47 6.03
CA ARG A 3 -54.36 -17.22 6.30
C ARG A 3 -53.49 -17.22 5.03
N ARG A 4 -52.51 -16.31 4.98
CA ARG A 4 -51.30 -16.46 4.16
C ARG A 4 -50.28 -17.20 5.05
N GLY A 5 -49.78 -18.33 4.56
CA GLY A 5 -48.56 -18.99 5.04
C GLY A 5 -47.39 -18.67 4.10
N PRO A 6 -46.14 -18.88 4.54
CA PRO A 6 -44.96 -18.16 4.05
C PRO A 6 -44.39 -18.75 2.76
N SER A 7 -43.85 -17.90 1.90
CA SER A 7 -42.91 -18.27 0.84
C SER A 7 -41.51 -17.90 1.30
N GLU A 8 -40.83 -18.85 1.93
CA GLU A 8 -39.36 -18.87 2.04
C GLU A 8 -38.77 -19.67 0.88
N GLY A 9 -37.62 -19.21 0.39
CA GLY A 9 -36.57 -20.07 -0.14
C GLY A 9 -36.55 -20.27 -1.65
N LEU A 10 -35.60 -19.63 -2.33
CA LEU A 10 -34.37 -20.26 -2.84
C LEU A 10 -33.80 -19.41 -3.99
N SER A 11 -32.82 -18.56 -3.68
CA SER A 11 -31.84 -18.14 -4.69
C SER A 11 -31.19 -19.40 -5.24
N ARG A 12 -31.38 -19.65 -6.53
CA ARG A 12 -30.75 -20.76 -7.24
C ARG A 12 -29.27 -20.46 -7.39
N GLU A 13 -28.45 -20.98 -6.48
CA GLU A 13 -27.05 -21.28 -6.78
C GLU A 13 -27.03 -22.26 -7.95
N ARG A 14 -26.57 -21.81 -9.12
CA ARG A 14 -26.15 -22.72 -10.18
C ARG A 14 -24.78 -23.24 -9.76
N GLY A 15 -24.73 -24.50 -9.31
CA GLY A 15 -23.47 -25.17 -9.03
C GLY A 15 -22.58 -25.22 -10.26
N ALA A 16 -21.32 -24.84 -10.10
CA ALA A 16 -20.30 -24.90 -11.12
C ALA A 16 -20.10 -26.35 -11.62
N SER A 17 -19.87 -26.53 -12.93
CA SER A 17 -19.69 -27.86 -13.52
C SER A 17 -18.30 -28.45 -13.22
N THR A 18 -18.15 -29.78 -13.29
CA THR A 18 -16.87 -30.47 -13.01
C THR A 18 -15.71 -30.03 -13.90
N LEU A 19 -16.01 -29.53 -15.11
CA LEU A 19 -15.02 -28.96 -16.03
C LEU A 19 -14.54 -27.57 -15.56
N GLU A 20 -15.38 -26.81 -14.87
CA GLU A 20 -15.03 -25.49 -14.32
C GLU A 20 -14.06 -25.63 -13.14
N TYR A 21 -14.26 -26.61 -12.27
CA TYR A 21 -13.30 -26.92 -11.21
C TYR A 21 -11.95 -27.38 -11.73
N LEU A 22 -11.93 -28.14 -12.83
CA LEU A 22 -10.68 -28.54 -13.49
C LEU A 22 -9.94 -27.35 -14.10
N GLY A 23 -10.69 -26.39 -14.68
CA GLY A 23 -10.15 -25.13 -15.17
C GLY A 23 -9.47 -24.34 -14.07
N VAL A 24 -10.19 -24.02 -12.99
CA VAL A 24 -9.67 -23.27 -11.84
C VAL A 24 -8.48 -23.98 -11.19
N ALA A 25 -8.55 -25.30 -11.00
CA ALA A 25 -7.45 -26.07 -10.42
C ALA A 25 -6.18 -26.03 -11.27
N LEU A 26 -6.31 -26.01 -12.61
CA LEU A 26 -5.17 -25.84 -13.52
C LEU A 26 -4.51 -24.46 -13.34
N VAL A 27 -5.30 -23.39 -13.24
CA VAL A 27 -4.79 -22.02 -13.01
C VAL A 27 -3.99 -21.95 -11.72
N VAL A 28 -4.57 -22.43 -10.63
CA VAL A 28 -3.94 -22.45 -9.31
C VAL A 28 -2.62 -23.21 -9.35
N ALA A 29 -2.59 -24.39 -9.99
CA ALA A 29 -1.37 -25.18 -10.13
C ALA A 29 -0.28 -24.44 -10.92
N VAL A 30 -0.64 -23.75 -12.00
CA VAL A 30 0.31 -22.95 -12.80
C VAL A 30 0.88 -21.79 -11.99
N VAL A 31 0.04 -21.05 -11.26
CA VAL A 31 0.48 -19.93 -10.42
C VAL A 31 1.47 -20.42 -9.35
N VAL A 32 1.10 -21.47 -8.60
CA VAL A 32 1.94 -22.01 -7.51
C VAL A 32 3.32 -22.47 -8.03
N VAL A 33 3.37 -23.21 -9.14
CA VAL A 33 4.63 -23.68 -9.74
C VAL A 33 5.51 -22.49 -10.19
N SER A 34 4.88 -21.43 -10.67
CA SER A 34 5.61 -20.30 -11.22
C SER A 34 6.14 -19.35 -10.14
N VAL A 35 5.36 -19.11 -9.07
CA VAL A 35 5.84 -18.42 -7.87
C VAL A 35 7.02 -19.15 -7.27
N ALA A 36 6.92 -20.48 -7.12
CA ALA A 36 8.02 -21.30 -6.61
C ALA A 36 9.29 -21.15 -7.46
N SER A 37 9.16 -20.95 -8.77
CA SER A 37 10.28 -20.75 -9.69
C SER A 37 10.94 -19.37 -9.51
N VAL A 38 10.16 -18.31 -9.28
CA VAL A 38 10.67 -16.96 -8.97
C VAL A 38 11.40 -16.93 -7.63
N VAL A 39 10.82 -17.55 -6.61
CA VAL A 39 11.40 -17.61 -5.25
C VAL A 39 12.68 -18.45 -5.19
N THR A 40 12.78 -19.51 -6.02
CA THR A 40 13.96 -20.42 -6.03
C THR A 40 14.99 -20.11 -7.12
N GLY A 41 14.80 -19.06 -7.93
CA GLY A 41 15.71 -18.70 -9.03
C GLY A 41 15.73 -19.70 -10.19
N GLY A 42 14.70 -20.55 -10.32
CA GLY A 42 14.60 -21.60 -11.33
C GLY A 42 13.99 -21.11 -12.65
N ARG A 43 14.66 -21.36 -13.78
CA ARG A 43 14.10 -21.10 -15.12
C ARG A 43 13.10 -22.19 -15.50
N ILE A 44 11.81 -21.92 -15.31
CA ILE A 44 10.74 -22.65 -16.03
C ILE A 44 9.85 -21.61 -16.71
N ALA A 45 10.27 -21.14 -17.88
CA ALA A 45 9.47 -20.31 -18.76
C ALA A 45 9.62 -20.84 -20.20
N SER A 46 8.56 -21.45 -20.75
CA SER A 46 8.28 -21.43 -22.21
C SER A 46 7.06 -22.26 -22.68
N THR A 47 6.31 -22.99 -21.85
CA THR A 47 5.20 -23.83 -22.37
C THR A 47 3.79 -23.48 -21.90
N MET A 48 3.60 -22.50 -21.00
CA MET A 48 2.30 -22.27 -20.35
C MET A 48 1.52 -21.02 -20.79
N GLY A 49 2.10 -20.11 -21.58
CA GLY A 49 1.40 -18.90 -22.04
C GLY A 49 0.25 -19.16 -23.04
N CYS A 50 0.32 -20.25 -23.81
CA CYS A 50 -0.67 -20.56 -24.85
C CYS A 50 -2.00 -21.09 -24.31
N ALA A 51 -2.00 -21.80 -23.18
CA ALA A 51 -3.22 -22.36 -22.58
C ALA A 51 -4.09 -21.28 -21.92
N TRP A 52 -3.47 -20.17 -21.49
CA TRP A 52 -4.14 -19.07 -20.77
C TRP A 52 -4.89 -18.12 -21.71
N GLY A 53 -4.29 -17.74 -22.85
CA GLY A 53 -4.92 -16.84 -23.82
C GLY A 53 -6.26 -17.36 -24.37
N GLN A 54 -6.43 -18.69 -24.42
CA GLN A 54 -7.70 -19.32 -24.81
C GLN A 54 -8.73 -19.42 -23.67
N LEU A 55 -8.33 -19.27 -22.40
CA LEU A 55 -9.17 -19.49 -21.21
C LEU A 55 -9.71 -18.18 -20.60
N VAL A 56 -8.99 -17.06 -20.75
CA VAL A 56 -9.37 -15.75 -20.19
C VAL A 56 -9.59 -14.64 -21.23
N GLY A 57 -9.78 -15.01 -22.51
CA GLY A 57 -10.15 -14.05 -23.56
C GLY A 57 -9.03 -13.13 -24.06
N GLY A 58 -7.78 -13.36 -23.64
CA GLY A 58 -6.60 -12.66 -24.16
C GLY A 58 -6.16 -13.22 -25.51
N GLY A 59 -6.65 -12.64 -26.61
CA GLY A 59 -6.23 -13.00 -27.96
C GLY A 59 -4.77 -12.65 -28.25
N ALA A 60 -3.85 -13.57 -27.97
CA ALA A 60 -2.53 -13.58 -28.58
C ALA A 60 -2.49 -14.69 -29.63
N GLY A 61 -2.46 -14.31 -30.91
CA GLY A 61 -2.31 -15.25 -32.02
C GLY A 61 -0.98 -15.98 -31.94
N CYS A 62 -1.02 -17.30 -31.87
CA CYS A 62 0.17 -18.15 -31.93
C CYS A 62 0.32 -18.70 -33.35
N ASP A 63 1.27 -18.18 -34.12
CA ASP A 63 1.76 -18.87 -35.32
C ASP A 63 2.79 -19.92 -34.90
N ALA A 64 2.43 -21.20 -35.10
CA ALA A 64 3.32 -22.33 -34.95
C ALA A 64 4.09 -22.57 -36.27
N GLY A 65 5.42 -22.52 -36.23
CA GLY A 65 6.26 -22.72 -37.41
C GLY A 65 7.67 -23.24 -37.10
N ALA A 66 7.77 -24.57 -37.02
CA ALA A 66 8.89 -25.50 -37.24
C ALA A 66 10.38 -25.05 -37.35
N THR A 67 11.21 -25.89 -36.74
CA THR A 67 12.67 -26.06 -36.82
C THR A 67 13.30 -26.19 -38.23
N ALA A 68 14.50 -25.62 -38.46
CA ALA A 68 15.66 -26.26 -39.13
C ALA A 68 16.91 -25.33 -39.16
N ALA A 69 18.09 -25.94 -39.23
CA ALA A 69 19.42 -25.36 -39.00
C ALA A 69 20.22 -24.96 -40.26
N ALA A 70 21.31 -24.21 -40.01
CA ALA A 70 22.57 -24.06 -40.75
C ALA A 70 22.64 -23.16 -42.01
N GLY A 71 23.66 -22.29 -42.03
CA GLY A 71 24.12 -21.54 -43.20
C GLY A 71 25.01 -20.35 -42.85
N ASP A 72 26.12 -20.21 -43.57
CA ASP A 72 27.37 -19.50 -43.24
C ASP A 72 27.58 -18.24 -44.12
N GLU A 73 28.47 -17.36 -43.66
CA GLU A 73 29.16 -16.19 -44.28
C GLU A 73 28.40 -15.08 -45.05
N GLY A 74 28.82 -13.82 -44.81
CA GLY A 74 28.99 -12.84 -45.90
C GLY A 74 28.46 -11.41 -45.72
N ALA A 75 29.26 -10.57 -45.05
CA ALA A 75 29.53 -9.13 -45.29
C ALA A 75 28.45 -8.16 -45.84
N GLY A 76 28.29 -7.01 -45.16
CA GLY A 76 27.68 -5.82 -45.77
C GLY A 76 27.35 -4.65 -44.85
N THR A 77 28.38 -3.90 -44.44
CA THR A 77 28.41 -2.44 -44.18
C THR A 77 27.10 -1.67 -43.90
N GLY A 78 27.04 -0.97 -42.75
CA GLY A 78 26.11 0.16 -42.59
C GLY A 78 26.01 0.68 -41.15
N ASP A 79 26.60 1.85 -40.93
CA ASP A 79 26.36 2.81 -39.84
C ASP A 79 26.44 2.39 -38.36
N ARG A 80 27.55 2.83 -37.75
CA ARG A 80 27.66 3.12 -36.32
C ARG A 80 27.02 4.49 -36.07
N ARG A 81 25.78 4.50 -35.60
CA ARG A 81 25.15 5.55 -34.80
C ARG A 81 23.90 4.93 -34.17
N ASP A 82 23.57 5.34 -32.95
CA ASP A 82 22.36 4.99 -32.21
C ASP A 82 22.43 3.75 -31.30
N ALA A 83 23.49 3.68 -30.48
CA ALA A 83 23.50 2.89 -29.25
C ALA A 83 23.74 3.80 -28.03
N ALA A 84 22.81 4.72 -27.77
CA ALA A 84 22.79 5.53 -26.54
C ALA A 84 21.45 6.26 -26.36
N ARG A 85 20.32 5.54 -26.40
CA ARG A 85 19.01 6.15 -26.09
C ARG A 85 17.90 5.12 -25.84
N ASP A 86 18.11 4.19 -24.90
CA ASP A 86 16.97 3.35 -24.47
C ASP A 86 17.12 2.70 -23.07
N THR A 87 17.59 3.46 -22.08
CA THR A 87 17.64 2.99 -20.68
C THR A 87 17.15 4.04 -19.68
N ARG A 88 16.27 4.95 -20.11
CA ARG A 88 15.71 6.00 -19.26
C ARG A 88 14.23 6.20 -19.51
N ASP A 89 13.42 5.17 -19.30
CA ASP A 89 11.98 5.39 -19.08
C ASP A 89 11.28 4.37 -18.15
N ASN A 90 11.89 3.22 -17.82
CA ASN A 90 11.28 2.23 -16.91
C ASN A 90 11.36 2.59 -15.40
N ARG A 91 11.23 3.88 -15.03
CA ARG A 91 11.23 4.30 -13.60
C ARG A 91 10.08 5.25 -13.25
N ARG A 92 9.21 5.59 -14.20
CA ARG A 92 8.14 6.57 -13.99
C ARG A 92 6.74 5.97 -13.87
N ASP A 93 6.56 4.70 -14.22
CA ASP A 93 5.22 4.09 -14.29
C ASP A 93 4.89 3.22 -13.06
N ASP A 94 5.77 3.19 -12.05
CA ASP A 94 5.62 2.37 -10.85
C ASP A 94 4.86 3.04 -9.72
N ALA A 95 4.27 4.24 -9.89
CA ALA A 95 3.52 4.96 -8.84
C ALA A 95 2.02 4.57 -8.82
N ARG A 96 1.50 4.05 -7.69
CA ARG A 96 0.05 3.80 -7.53
C ARG A 96 -0.59 5.20 -7.51
N GLY A 97 -0.99 5.67 -8.70
CA GLY A 97 -1.53 7.01 -8.94
C GLY A 97 -0.52 8.14 -8.74
N ASP A 98 -0.49 9.09 -9.68
CA ASP A 98 -0.01 10.44 -9.38
C ASP A 98 -0.92 11.01 -8.28
N ARG A 99 -0.42 10.99 -7.04
CA ARG A 99 -1.17 11.44 -5.86
C ARG A 99 -1.30 12.97 -5.86
N PRO A 100 -2.51 13.54 -5.84
CA PRO A 100 -2.67 14.99 -5.71
C PRO A 100 -2.11 15.51 -4.38
N GLU A 101 -1.51 16.70 -4.41
CA GLU A 101 -1.10 17.43 -3.21
C GLU A 101 -2.32 17.77 -2.32
N PRO A 102 -2.14 17.97 -0.99
CA PRO A 102 -3.23 18.14 -0.06
C PRO A 102 -4.00 19.44 -0.35
N GLY A 103 -5.26 19.32 -0.74
CA GLY A 103 -6.14 20.45 -0.95
C GLY A 103 -7.58 20.00 -1.15
N ASP A 104 -8.27 19.68 -0.04
CA ASP A 104 -9.67 20.06 0.25
C ASP A 104 -10.16 19.36 1.54
N PRO A 105 -11.02 20.00 2.36
CA PRO A 105 -11.61 19.38 3.55
C PRO A 105 -12.67 18.31 3.18
N PRO A 106 -12.82 17.23 3.95
CA PRO A 106 -13.38 15.97 3.46
C PRO A 106 -14.91 15.88 3.48
N GLY A 107 -15.45 15.09 2.54
CA GLY A 107 -16.76 14.46 2.67
C GLY A 107 -16.65 13.08 3.32
N SER A 108 -17.70 12.64 4.02
CA SER A 108 -17.84 11.33 4.67
C SER A 108 -17.95 10.18 3.64
N GLY A 109 -16.85 9.83 2.97
CA GLY A 109 -16.77 8.73 2.00
C GLY A 109 -16.47 7.37 2.64
N GLU A 110 -16.71 6.28 1.89
CA GLU A 110 -16.34 4.93 2.33
C GLU A 110 -14.83 4.87 2.64
N GLY A 111 -14.49 4.33 3.81
CA GLY A 111 -13.09 4.22 4.25
C GLY A 111 -12.52 5.44 4.97
N ALA A 112 -13.29 6.52 5.17
CA ALA A 112 -12.91 7.63 6.04
C ALA A 112 -12.76 7.16 7.50
N VAL A 113 -11.84 7.81 8.24
CA VAL A 113 -11.54 7.53 9.65
C VAL A 113 -11.65 8.83 10.43
N ASP A 114 -12.41 8.80 11.52
CA ASP A 114 -12.56 9.94 12.44
C ASP A 114 -11.27 10.18 13.26
N GLY A 115 -11.14 11.39 13.82
CA GLY A 115 -9.96 11.79 14.57
C GLY A 115 -10.05 13.19 15.15
N ASP A 116 -9.04 13.58 15.92
CA ASP A 116 -8.92 14.92 16.51
C ASP A 116 -8.40 15.95 15.49
N GLU A 117 -8.55 17.25 15.71
CA GLU A 117 -7.93 18.23 14.80
C GLU A 117 -6.39 18.20 14.92
N ALA A 118 -5.70 18.17 13.77
CA ALA A 118 -4.26 18.39 13.72
C ALA A 118 -3.92 19.80 14.23
N TYR A 119 -2.82 19.93 14.97
CA TYR A 119 -2.37 21.25 15.40
C TYR A 119 -1.71 22.02 14.25
N PRO A 120 -1.92 23.35 14.15
CA PRO A 120 -1.17 24.19 13.23
C PRO A 120 0.34 24.05 13.45
N GLY A 121 1.07 23.60 12.43
CA GLY A 121 2.50 23.32 12.55
C GLY A 121 2.84 22.09 13.40
N GLY A 122 1.85 21.28 13.79
CA GLY A 122 2.02 20.02 14.50
C GLY A 122 2.17 20.13 16.03
N LEU A 123 2.19 21.34 16.59
CA LEU A 123 2.34 21.58 18.03
C LEU A 123 1.10 22.26 18.60
N GLY A 124 0.53 21.66 19.63
CA GLY A 124 -0.59 22.24 20.35
C GLY A 124 -0.16 23.21 21.45
N PRO A 125 -1.10 23.69 22.29
CA PRO A 125 -0.82 24.70 23.30
C PRO A 125 0.27 24.26 24.31
N PRO A 126 1.29 25.10 24.58
CA PRO A 126 2.34 24.77 25.52
C PRO A 126 1.85 24.71 26.97
N SER A 127 2.43 23.80 27.74
CA SER A 127 2.26 23.71 29.19
C SER A 127 3.61 23.82 29.92
N PRO A 128 3.71 24.59 31.02
CA PRO A 128 4.93 24.64 31.82
C PRO A 128 5.28 23.27 32.43
N GLY A 129 6.57 22.96 32.46
CA GLY A 129 7.09 21.73 33.05
C GLY A 129 7.36 20.64 32.02
N THR A 130 7.41 19.40 32.48
CA THR A 130 7.75 18.19 31.69
C THR A 130 6.57 17.22 31.58
N THR A 131 5.39 17.61 32.06
CA THR A 131 4.22 16.74 32.08
C THR A 131 3.53 16.79 30.72
N ALA A 132 3.62 15.68 29.99
CA ALA A 132 2.79 15.46 28.81
C ALA A 132 1.33 15.22 29.22
N GLY A 133 0.40 15.87 28.50
CA GLY A 133 -1.01 15.51 28.54
C GLY A 133 -1.26 14.15 27.87
N GLU A 134 -2.54 13.79 27.74
CA GLU A 134 -2.94 12.66 26.91
C GLU A 134 -2.55 12.92 25.45
N SER A 135 -2.03 11.90 24.78
CA SER A 135 -1.76 11.99 23.34
C SER A 135 -3.10 12.14 22.62
N PRO A 136 -3.26 13.15 21.75
CA PRO A 136 -4.47 13.27 20.95
C PRO A 136 -4.59 12.10 19.98
N ASP A 137 -5.82 11.81 19.56
CA ASP A 137 -6.05 10.87 18.48
C ASP A 137 -5.49 11.43 17.16
N PRO A 138 -5.08 10.56 16.20
CA PRO A 138 -4.63 11.02 14.89
C PRO A 138 -5.72 11.84 14.19
N PRO A 139 -5.37 12.71 13.23
CA PRO A 139 -6.37 13.55 12.59
C PRO A 139 -7.38 12.78 11.78
N PRO A 140 -8.60 13.33 11.54
CA PRO A 140 -9.53 12.70 10.63
C PRO A 140 -8.85 12.51 9.26
N TRP A 141 -9.09 11.36 8.66
CA TRP A 141 -8.48 10.96 7.40
C TRP A 141 -9.55 10.55 6.41
N THR A 142 -9.34 10.88 5.14
CA THR A 142 -10.22 10.49 4.05
C THR A 142 -9.36 9.98 2.90
N PRO A 143 -9.78 8.89 2.24
CA PRO A 143 -9.10 8.39 1.05
C PRO A 143 -8.85 9.51 0.02
N PRO A 144 -7.64 9.58 -0.56
CA PRO A 144 -7.32 10.60 -1.55
C PRO A 144 -8.01 10.36 -2.91
N ASP A 145 -8.45 9.13 -3.18
CA ASP A 145 -9.14 8.73 -4.41
C ASP A 145 -10.48 8.02 -4.10
N GLN A 146 -11.22 7.68 -5.17
CA GLN A 146 -12.56 7.08 -5.07
C GLN A 146 -12.56 5.55 -5.15
N GLY A 147 -11.40 4.92 -5.33
CA GLY A 147 -11.27 3.49 -5.55
C GLY A 147 -11.93 2.99 -6.85
N ALA A 148 -12.18 1.68 -6.89
CA ALA A 148 -12.65 0.95 -8.07
C ALA A 148 -14.15 1.15 -8.40
N GLY A 149 -14.89 1.92 -7.59
CA GLY A 149 -16.33 2.15 -7.71
C GLY A 149 -17.16 1.44 -6.63
N GLU A 150 -18.48 1.37 -6.82
CA GLU A 150 -19.39 0.73 -5.86
C GLU A 150 -19.16 -0.79 -5.79
N HIS A 151 -19.04 -1.32 -4.57
CA HIS A 151 -18.90 -2.75 -4.31
C HIS A 151 -20.12 -3.53 -4.80
N ALA A 152 -19.89 -4.70 -5.41
CA ALA A 152 -20.96 -5.58 -5.91
C ALA A 152 -21.95 -4.90 -6.88
N SER A 153 -21.48 -3.90 -7.62
CA SER A 153 -22.24 -3.20 -8.67
C SER A 153 -22.34 -3.97 -9.99
N GLU A 154 -21.50 -5.00 -10.18
CA GLU A 154 -21.41 -5.84 -11.38
C GLU A 154 -21.64 -7.33 -11.02
N ASP A 155 -22.09 -8.13 -12.00
CA ASP A 155 -22.28 -9.57 -11.82
C ASP A 155 -20.97 -10.33 -11.99
N ALA A 156 -20.61 -11.16 -11.00
CA ALA A 156 -19.40 -11.98 -11.06
C ALA A 156 -19.38 -13.01 -12.22
N SER A 157 -18.41 -12.84 -13.11
CA SER A 157 -18.11 -13.72 -14.22
C SER A 157 -17.35 -14.99 -13.79
N LEU A 158 -17.13 -15.92 -14.73
CA LEU A 158 -16.23 -17.06 -14.50
C LEU A 158 -14.76 -16.63 -14.51
N GLY A 159 -14.42 -15.59 -15.28
CA GLY A 159 -13.08 -15.00 -15.32
C GLY A 159 -12.71 -14.45 -13.95
N ASP A 160 -13.62 -13.73 -13.30
CA ASP A 160 -13.40 -13.08 -12.00
C ASP A 160 -13.12 -14.14 -10.92
N ARG A 161 -13.87 -15.25 -10.94
CA ARG A 161 -13.61 -16.36 -10.00
C ARG A 161 -12.26 -17.05 -10.26
N ALA A 162 -11.82 -17.14 -11.50
CA ALA A 162 -10.50 -17.67 -11.83
C ALA A 162 -9.39 -16.70 -11.39
N THR A 163 -9.58 -15.39 -11.57
CA THR A 163 -8.68 -14.33 -11.08
C THR A 163 -8.58 -14.36 -9.57
N LEU A 164 -9.71 -14.45 -8.84
CA LEU A 164 -9.74 -14.59 -7.39
C LEU A 164 -8.89 -15.78 -6.93
N ALA A 165 -9.15 -16.97 -7.47
CA ALA A 165 -8.40 -18.18 -7.10
C ALA A 165 -6.89 -18.07 -7.44
N ALA A 166 -6.54 -17.43 -8.56
CA ALA A 166 -5.15 -17.19 -8.93
C ALA A 166 -4.46 -16.21 -7.97
N ALA A 167 -5.13 -15.12 -7.59
CA ALA A 167 -4.62 -14.12 -6.67
C ALA A 167 -4.44 -14.71 -5.25
N GLU A 168 -5.39 -15.51 -4.77
CA GLU A 168 -5.27 -16.23 -3.50
C GLU A 168 -4.08 -17.20 -3.51
N ALA A 169 -3.92 -17.97 -4.57
CA ALA A 169 -2.80 -18.91 -4.71
C ALA A 169 -1.45 -18.17 -4.73
N ALA A 170 -1.38 -17.05 -5.43
CA ALA A 170 -0.18 -16.22 -5.49
C ALA A 170 0.17 -15.62 -4.12
N ALA A 171 -0.81 -15.04 -3.42
CA ALA A 171 -0.61 -14.46 -2.10
C ALA A 171 -0.12 -15.51 -1.10
N ASN A 172 -0.74 -16.69 -1.09
CA ASN A 172 -0.32 -17.80 -0.22
C ASN A 172 1.10 -18.28 -0.54
N ALA A 173 1.47 -18.35 -1.82
CA ALA A 173 2.81 -18.78 -2.23
C ALA A 173 3.91 -17.75 -1.90
N LEU A 174 3.56 -16.45 -1.87
CA LEU A 174 4.48 -15.36 -1.54
C LEU A 174 4.50 -15.00 -0.05
N SER A 175 3.62 -15.56 0.79
CA SER A 175 3.48 -15.17 2.20
C SER A 175 4.75 -15.38 3.04
N GLY A 176 5.63 -16.30 2.66
CA GLY A 176 6.94 -16.47 3.31
C GLY A 176 8.00 -15.44 2.89
N THR A 177 7.84 -14.79 1.73
CA THR A 177 8.78 -13.80 1.20
C THR A 177 8.31 -12.37 1.47
N TRP A 178 7.02 -12.10 1.25
CA TRP A 178 6.37 -10.81 1.47
C TRP A 178 5.09 -11.01 2.31
N PRO A 179 5.24 -11.23 3.63
CA PRO A 179 4.13 -11.58 4.50
C PRO A 179 3.05 -10.49 4.56
N ASP A 180 3.40 -9.21 4.58
CA ASP A 180 2.43 -8.12 4.67
C ASP A 180 1.73 -7.85 3.36
N ALA A 181 2.44 -7.98 2.23
CA ALA A 181 1.81 -7.93 0.90
C ALA A 181 0.77 -9.03 0.75
N ALA A 182 1.14 -10.27 1.10
CA ALA A 182 0.23 -11.41 1.06
C ALA A 182 -0.96 -11.24 2.00
N ARG A 183 -0.73 -10.75 3.23
CA ARG A 183 -1.78 -10.49 4.23
C ARG A 183 -2.79 -9.46 3.74
N ASN A 184 -2.34 -8.34 3.18
CA ASN A 184 -3.22 -7.30 2.66
C ASN A 184 -4.02 -7.80 1.43
N LEU A 185 -3.37 -8.51 0.51
CA LEU A 185 -4.06 -9.06 -0.66
C LEU A 185 -5.09 -10.12 -0.26
N LEU A 186 -4.76 -11.05 0.64
CA LEU A 186 -5.71 -12.06 1.13
C LEU A 186 -6.89 -11.43 1.86
N HIS A 187 -6.67 -10.34 2.60
CA HIS A 187 -7.74 -9.60 3.27
C HIS A 187 -8.70 -8.96 2.26
N PHE A 188 -8.16 -8.31 1.22
CA PHE A 188 -8.95 -7.79 0.10
C PHE A 188 -9.80 -8.90 -0.56
N LEU A 189 -9.17 -10.03 -0.91
CA LEU A 189 -9.83 -11.18 -1.54
C LEU A 189 -10.85 -11.87 -0.62
N GLY A 190 -10.69 -11.71 0.71
CA GLY A 190 -11.64 -12.18 1.71
C GLY A 190 -12.96 -11.40 1.74
N ASN A 191 -13.05 -10.28 1.01
CA ASN A 191 -14.30 -9.56 0.71
C ASN A 191 -15.05 -8.97 1.92
N SER A 192 -14.42 -8.82 3.09
CA SER A 192 -15.09 -8.20 4.25
C SER A 192 -15.18 -6.68 4.09
N GLY A 193 -14.11 -6.06 3.59
CA GLY A 193 -13.94 -4.60 3.58
C GLY A 193 -13.63 -4.02 4.97
N ASP A 194 -13.46 -4.88 5.97
CA ASP A 194 -13.13 -4.45 7.33
C ASP A 194 -11.77 -3.77 7.34
N THR A 195 -11.59 -2.78 8.21
CA THR A 195 -10.29 -2.17 8.45
C THR A 195 -9.23 -3.21 8.78
N LEU A 196 -8.03 -3.06 8.20
CA LEU A 196 -6.89 -3.94 8.48
C LEU A 196 -5.77 -3.18 9.19
N ASP A 197 -5.44 -3.63 10.40
CA ASP A 197 -4.33 -3.10 11.18
C ASP A 197 -2.97 -3.48 10.57
N GLN A 198 -2.00 -2.56 10.62
CA GLN A 198 -0.68 -2.70 10.00
C GLN A 198 0.41 -2.59 11.06
N ASP A 199 1.45 -3.42 10.91
CA ASP A 199 2.64 -3.37 11.75
C ASP A 199 3.53 -2.19 11.34
N VAL A 200 3.27 -1.02 11.94
CA VAL A 200 4.03 0.21 11.65
C VAL A 200 5.46 0.11 12.16
N ASP A 201 5.72 -0.68 13.20
CA ASP A 201 7.09 -0.87 13.70
C ASP A 201 7.94 -1.62 12.67
N SER A 202 7.41 -2.71 12.10
CA SER A 202 8.07 -3.41 10.99
C SER A 202 8.22 -2.55 9.74
N MET A 203 7.25 -1.67 9.48
CA MET A 203 7.34 -0.71 8.38
C MET A 203 8.47 0.30 8.60
N LEU A 204 8.58 0.87 9.80
CA LEU A 204 9.66 1.78 10.18
C LEU A 204 11.04 1.10 10.18
N GLU A 205 11.11 -0.19 10.51
CA GLU A 205 12.36 -0.96 10.49
C GLU A 205 12.86 -1.22 9.07
N SER A 206 11.95 -1.45 8.13
CA SER A 206 12.30 -1.91 6.78
C SER A 206 12.17 -0.84 5.68
N SER A 207 11.51 0.28 5.94
CA SER A 207 11.40 1.40 4.99
C SER A 207 12.20 2.60 5.47
N SER A 208 13.32 2.85 4.78
CA SER A 208 14.11 4.07 4.97
C SER A 208 13.33 5.31 4.56
N ALA A 209 12.44 5.21 3.57
CA ALA A 209 11.60 6.33 3.14
C ALA A 209 10.69 6.83 4.27
N LEU A 210 10.03 5.90 4.99
CA LEU A 210 9.19 6.27 6.13
C LEU A 210 10.03 6.72 7.33
N SER A 211 11.10 6.00 7.68
CA SER A 211 11.93 6.38 8.82
C SER A 211 12.58 7.76 8.65
N ASP A 212 13.09 8.08 7.46
CA ASP A 212 13.71 9.38 7.16
C ASP A 212 12.67 10.50 7.20
N ALA A 213 11.46 10.27 6.66
CA ALA A 213 10.39 11.24 6.70
C ALA A 213 9.98 11.57 8.16
N VAL A 214 9.86 10.53 8.99
CA VAL A 214 9.58 10.65 10.43
C VAL A 214 10.71 11.41 11.14
N ASP A 215 11.97 11.08 10.91
CA ASP A 215 13.11 11.73 11.56
C ASP A 215 13.21 13.22 11.17
N ILE A 216 13.00 13.56 9.90
CA ILE A 216 12.96 14.95 9.41
C ILE A 216 11.81 15.72 10.09
N GLN A 217 10.64 15.10 10.22
CA GLN A 217 9.49 15.72 10.88
C GLN A 217 9.76 15.95 12.38
N GLN A 218 10.40 15.02 13.07
CA GLN A 218 10.80 15.19 14.48
C GLN A 218 11.78 16.34 14.66
N GLN A 219 12.78 16.48 13.77
CA GLN A 219 13.72 17.61 13.81
C GLN A 219 13.01 18.96 13.64
N ARG A 220 12.02 19.02 12.74
CA ARG A 220 11.20 20.23 12.54
C ARG A 220 10.34 20.55 13.75
N LEU A 221 9.71 19.54 14.36
CA LEU A 221 8.92 19.71 15.59
C LEU A 221 9.77 20.20 16.76
N ALA A 222 10.97 19.64 16.95
CA ALA A 222 11.89 20.08 17.99
C ALA A 222 12.33 21.54 17.80
N ALA A 223 12.70 21.92 16.57
CA ALA A 223 13.07 23.30 16.25
C ALA A 223 11.91 24.29 16.49
N ALA A 224 10.70 23.95 16.03
CA ALA A 224 9.52 24.76 16.23
C ALA A 224 9.14 24.92 17.71
N ALA A 225 9.24 23.84 18.50
CA ALA A 225 8.97 23.89 19.93
C ALA A 225 9.97 24.81 20.67
N VAL A 226 11.25 24.76 20.29
CA VAL A 226 12.28 25.66 20.83
C VAL A 226 12.02 27.12 20.43
N GLU A 227 11.66 27.41 19.17
CA GLU A 227 11.30 28.76 18.76
C GLU A 227 10.11 29.31 19.54
N GLN A 228 9.04 28.52 19.70
CA GLN A 228 7.86 28.93 20.46
C GLN A 228 8.18 29.15 21.95
N ALA A 229 8.96 28.26 22.57
CA ALA A 229 9.39 28.41 23.96
C ALA A 229 10.27 29.66 24.16
N ARG A 230 11.23 29.92 23.26
CA ARG A 230 12.06 31.13 23.25
C ARG A 230 11.20 32.40 23.12
N ALA A 231 10.25 32.43 22.18
CA ALA A 231 9.38 33.57 21.96
C ALA A 231 8.47 33.87 23.16
N SER A 232 8.09 32.85 23.94
CA SER A 232 7.32 33.01 25.17
C SER A 232 8.14 33.54 26.37
N GLY A 233 9.47 33.54 26.27
CA GLY A 233 10.37 33.90 27.38
C GLY A 233 10.48 32.81 28.45
N ALA A 234 10.26 31.55 28.09
CA ALA A 234 10.31 30.43 29.03
C ALA A 234 11.68 30.31 29.72
N THR A 235 11.67 30.23 31.05
CA THR A 235 12.87 30.08 31.90
C THR A 235 13.04 28.67 32.46
N GLY A 236 12.15 27.74 32.11
CA GLY A 236 12.19 26.34 32.50
C GLY A 236 11.61 25.45 31.40
N PRO A 237 11.52 24.12 31.63
CA PRO A 237 10.97 23.19 30.65
C PRO A 237 9.55 23.58 30.22
N VAL A 238 9.25 23.35 28.93
CA VAL A 238 7.93 23.54 28.33
C VAL A 238 7.59 22.31 27.51
N THR A 239 6.40 21.74 27.73
CA THR A 239 5.88 20.60 26.99
C THR A 239 4.80 21.04 26.02
N PHE A 240 4.88 20.55 24.78
CA PHE A 240 3.90 20.74 23.72
C PHE A 240 3.28 19.38 23.36
N PRO A 241 1.96 19.24 23.29
CA PRO A 241 1.35 18.08 22.66
C PRO A 241 1.63 18.12 21.15
N VAL A 242 1.84 16.94 20.55
CA VAL A 242 2.13 16.76 19.13
C VAL A 242 0.93 16.11 18.46
N ASN A 243 0.47 16.71 17.35
CA ASN A 243 -0.47 16.11 16.40
C ASN A 243 -0.25 16.76 15.03
N THR A 244 0.52 16.10 14.16
CA THR A 244 0.86 16.67 12.85
C THR A 244 -0.32 16.59 11.88
N GLN A 245 -0.24 17.28 10.74
CA GLN A 245 -1.12 16.92 9.62
C GLN A 245 -0.70 15.56 9.03
N TRP A 246 -1.60 14.94 8.26
CA TRP A 246 -1.25 13.79 7.43
C TRP A 246 -0.28 14.24 6.33
N ALA A 247 0.81 13.51 6.15
CA ALA A 247 1.77 13.69 5.06
C ALA A 247 1.87 12.40 4.24
N GLY A 248 2.11 12.53 2.93
CA GLY A 248 2.34 11.38 2.07
C GLY A 248 3.80 10.89 2.16
N VAL A 249 4.01 9.58 2.12
CA VAL A 249 5.32 8.97 1.87
C VAL A 249 5.15 7.80 0.90
N TYR A 250 6.16 7.58 0.07
CA TYR A 250 6.16 6.52 -0.92
C TYR A 250 7.28 5.52 -0.64
N ILE A 251 6.91 4.30 -0.31
CA ILE A 251 7.81 3.17 -0.10
C ILE A 251 8.03 2.53 -1.47
N THR A 252 9.26 2.47 -1.95
CA THR A 252 9.59 1.83 -3.24
C THR A 252 9.93 0.35 -3.06
N SER A 253 9.91 -0.43 -4.14
CA SER A 253 10.31 -1.85 -4.08
C SER A 253 11.77 -2.05 -3.67
N ASP A 254 12.65 -1.10 -4.03
CA ASP A 254 14.07 -1.11 -3.66
C ASP A 254 14.29 -0.75 -2.18
N ASP A 255 13.35 0.00 -1.59
CA ASP A 255 13.34 0.36 -0.16
C ASP A 255 12.79 -0.80 0.67
N SER A 256 11.54 -1.22 0.39
CA SER A 256 10.93 -2.38 1.02
C SER A 256 9.93 -3.04 0.09
N ALA A 257 10.32 -4.12 -0.59
CA ALA A 257 9.44 -4.87 -1.48
C ALA A 257 8.16 -5.35 -0.77
N ASN A 258 8.26 -5.79 0.48
CA ASN A 258 7.10 -6.25 1.25
C ASN A 258 6.06 -5.12 1.42
N TRP A 259 6.48 -3.94 1.89
CA TRP A 259 5.57 -2.82 2.11
C TRP A 259 5.19 -2.09 0.82
N PHE A 260 6.03 -2.14 -0.21
CA PHE A 260 5.70 -1.66 -1.55
C PHE A 260 4.52 -2.43 -2.15
N TYR A 261 4.56 -3.76 -2.13
CA TYR A 261 3.47 -4.58 -2.66
C TYR A 261 2.24 -4.60 -1.73
N ALA A 262 2.43 -4.35 -0.43
CA ALA A 262 1.30 -4.11 0.48
C ALA A 262 0.61 -2.78 0.15
N LEU A 263 1.25 -1.65 0.41
CA LEU A 263 0.59 -0.34 0.37
C LEU A 263 1.26 0.60 -0.65
N GLY A 264 2.60 0.56 -0.75
CA GLY A 264 3.36 1.46 -1.60
C GLY A 264 3.34 2.88 -1.05
N GLY A 265 2.34 3.67 -1.45
CA GLY A 265 2.14 5.03 -0.94
C GLY A 265 1.21 5.02 0.27
N ILE A 266 1.57 5.76 1.33
CA ILE A 266 0.75 5.86 2.55
C ILE A 266 0.65 7.31 3.03
N SER A 267 -0.40 7.60 3.79
CA SER A 267 -0.42 8.78 4.68
C SER A 267 0.18 8.41 6.03
N TYR A 268 1.04 9.28 6.57
CA TYR A 268 1.52 9.16 7.95
C TYR A 268 1.30 10.45 8.75
N ASN A 269 1.19 10.33 10.06
CA ASN A 269 1.08 11.42 11.03
C ASN A 269 1.87 11.04 12.30
N GLN A 270 2.26 12.03 13.10
CA GLN A 270 2.81 11.81 14.44
C GLN A 270 1.91 12.41 15.52
N THR A 271 1.65 11.62 16.56
CA THR A 271 1.00 12.07 17.80
C THR A 271 1.93 11.87 19.00
N GLY A 272 1.75 12.64 20.06
CA GLY A 272 2.53 12.49 21.30
C GLY A 272 2.87 13.81 21.97
N SER A 273 4.13 13.99 22.35
CA SER A 273 4.59 15.24 22.98
C SER A 273 6.07 15.52 22.73
N VAL A 274 6.44 16.80 22.83
CA VAL A 274 7.82 17.27 22.88
C VAL A 274 8.00 18.22 24.04
N THR A 275 9.03 18.00 24.85
CA THR A 275 9.46 18.86 25.94
C THR A 275 10.77 19.52 25.57
N VAL A 276 10.84 20.84 25.65
CA VAL A 276 12.07 21.61 25.40
C VAL A 276 12.54 22.28 26.67
N THR A 277 13.85 22.31 26.90
CA THR A 277 14.45 22.88 28.11
C THR A 277 15.45 23.97 27.74
N PRO A 278 15.34 25.18 28.34
CA PRO A 278 16.29 26.26 28.11
C PRO A 278 17.69 25.90 28.62
N PRO A 279 18.75 26.47 28.02
CA PRO A 279 20.11 26.28 28.49
C PRO A 279 20.30 26.90 29.88
N SER A 280 21.18 26.30 30.68
CA SER A 280 21.58 26.84 32.00
C SER A 280 22.37 28.15 31.91
N SER A 281 22.90 28.48 30.73
CA SER A 281 23.70 29.68 30.47
C SER A 281 23.19 30.42 29.22
N PRO A 282 23.22 31.76 29.18
CA PRO A 282 22.86 32.52 27.99
C PRO A 282 23.67 32.09 26.76
N GLY A 283 22.99 31.83 25.65
CA GLY A 283 23.62 31.42 24.38
C GLY A 283 24.00 29.93 24.29
N GLY A 284 23.61 29.10 25.28
CA GLY A 284 23.71 27.64 25.17
C GLY A 284 22.61 27.04 24.29
N ALA A 285 22.82 25.78 23.86
CA ALA A 285 21.82 25.03 23.11
C ALA A 285 20.63 24.66 24.00
N TRP A 286 19.43 24.69 23.42
CA TRP A 286 18.25 24.11 24.05
C TRP A 286 18.29 22.59 23.90
N THR A 287 17.77 21.86 24.87
CA THR A 287 17.57 20.42 24.72
C THR A 287 16.10 20.12 24.46
N TYR A 288 15.84 19.00 23.80
CA TYR A 288 14.50 18.45 23.66
C TYR A 288 14.45 16.97 24.03
N GLU A 289 13.28 16.56 24.52
CA GLU A 289 12.88 15.17 24.72
C GLU A 289 11.50 15.02 24.06
N MET A 290 11.35 14.04 23.18
CA MET A 290 10.13 13.79 22.41
C MET A 290 9.68 12.36 22.64
N SER A 291 8.37 12.18 22.83
CA SER A 291 7.74 10.88 22.99
C SER A 291 6.56 10.82 22.03
N THR A 292 6.72 10.10 20.92
CA THR A 292 5.77 10.12 19.79
C THR A 292 5.46 8.72 19.26
N GLU A 293 4.27 8.59 18.67
CA GLU A 293 3.81 7.43 17.91
C GLU A 293 3.66 7.85 16.44
N VAL A 294 3.91 6.93 15.51
CA VAL A 294 3.70 7.12 14.08
C VAL A 294 2.42 6.42 13.69
N ASN A 295 1.48 7.16 13.14
CA ASN A 295 0.20 6.65 12.66
C ASN A 295 0.25 6.56 11.14
N ILE A 296 -0.29 5.48 10.56
CA ILE A 296 -0.45 5.36 9.11
C ILE A 296 -1.91 5.18 8.74
N ARG A 297 -2.26 5.66 7.56
CA ARG A 297 -3.54 5.42 6.90
C ARG A 297 -3.32 5.22 5.40
N ASP A 298 -4.05 4.28 4.83
CA ASP A 298 -4.11 4.11 3.39
C ASP A 298 -5.44 3.46 2.98
N ARG A 299 -5.87 3.69 1.74
CA ARG A 299 -6.99 2.96 1.15
C ARG A 299 -6.42 1.88 0.27
N TYR A 300 -6.64 0.62 0.64
CA TYR A 300 -6.24 -0.49 -0.20
C TYR A 300 -7.27 -0.66 -1.31
N ASN A 301 -7.02 0.04 -2.41
CA ASN A 301 -7.81 0.09 -3.62
C ASN A 301 -6.98 -0.37 -4.82
N TRP A 302 -7.67 -0.78 -5.88
CA TRP A 302 -7.08 -1.19 -7.14
C TRP A 302 -7.81 -0.45 -8.26
N ASP A 303 -7.50 0.83 -8.45
CA ASP A 303 -8.12 1.71 -9.46
C ASP A 303 -7.11 2.19 -10.52
N GLY A 304 -5.87 1.69 -10.44
CA GLY A 304 -4.76 2.03 -11.31
C GLY A 304 -4.68 1.22 -12.61
N GLY A 305 -3.76 1.64 -13.49
CA GLY A 305 -3.48 1.02 -14.79
C GLY A 305 -2.34 0.01 -14.81
N LYS A 306 -1.94 -0.54 -13.67
CA LYS A 306 -0.71 -1.33 -13.54
C LYS A 306 -0.96 -2.82 -13.58
N SER A 307 0.12 -3.58 -13.61
CA SER A 307 0.07 -5.02 -13.45
C SER A 307 1.28 -5.57 -12.72
N THR A 308 1.05 -6.63 -11.93
CA THR A 308 2.10 -7.41 -11.29
C THR A 308 2.22 -8.75 -12.00
N GLN A 309 3.43 -9.06 -12.47
CA GLN A 309 3.71 -10.35 -13.07
C GLN A 309 4.13 -11.36 -12.00
N ILE A 310 3.34 -12.43 -11.87
CA ILE A 310 3.57 -13.55 -10.96
C ILE A 310 3.81 -14.79 -11.81
N GLY A 311 5.05 -14.98 -12.24
CA GLY A 311 5.39 -16.05 -13.17
C GLY A 311 4.81 -15.81 -14.59
N PRO A 312 4.11 -16.75 -15.23
CA PRO A 312 3.44 -16.56 -16.51
C PRO A 312 2.09 -15.84 -16.37
N VAL A 313 1.64 -15.55 -15.14
CA VAL A 313 0.35 -14.91 -14.87
C VAL A 313 0.62 -13.45 -14.56
N THR A 314 0.02 -12.57 -15.35
CA THR A 314 -0.05 -11.15 -15.04
C THR A 314 -1.40 -10.90 -14.36
N ILE A 315 -1.36 -10.39 -13.14
CA ILE A 315 -2.55 -9.89 -12.43
C ILE A 315 -2.52 -8.37 -12.57
N THR A 316 -3.51 -7.79 -13.24
CA THR A 316 -3.60 -6.34 -13.39
C THR A 316 -4.41 -5.72 -12.26
N ASP A 317 -4.16 -4.44 -12.01
CA ASP A 317 -4.93 -3.64 -11.08
C ASP A 317 -6.41 -3.65 -11.49
N GLU A 318 -6.73 -3.53 -12.78
CA GLU A 318 -8.11 -3.59 -13.28
C GLU A 318 -8.78 -4.94 -13.00
N GLN A 319 -8.04 -6.05 -13.08
CA GLN A 319 -8.58 -7.36 -12.75
C GLN A 319 -8.95 -7.45 -11.27
N LEU A 320 -8.16 -6.85 -10.37
CA LEU A 320 -8.50 -6.78 -8.94
C LEU A 320 -9.63 -5.78 -8.67
N ALA A 321 -9.67 -4.66 -9.40
CA ALA A 321 -10.79 -3.71 -9.41
C ALA A 321 -12.11 -4.38 -9.78
N GLU A 322 -12.07 -5.25 -10.79
CA GLU A 322 -13.23 -6.02 -11.25
C GLU A 322 -13.71 -6.98 -10.17
N LEU A 323 -12.81 -7.60 -9.39
CA LEU A 323 -13.23 -8.40 -8.23
C LEU A 323 -14.02 -7.58 -7.21
N HIS A 324 -13.66 -6.31 -7.01
CA HIS A 324 -14.40 -5.39 -6.14
C HIS A 324 -15.81 -5.11 -6.65
N ARG A 325 -15.91 -4.68 -7.91
CA ARG A 325 -17.21 -4.38 -8.53
C ARG A 325 -18.08 -5.64 -8.68
N ALA A 326 -17.48 -6.80 -8.92
CA ALA A 326 -18.17 -8.09 -8.98
C ALA A 326 -18.62 -8.62 -7.59
N GLY A 327 -18.25 -7.96 -6.50
CA GLY A 327 -18.58 -8.37 -5.14
C GLY A 327 -17.82 -9.62 -4.67
N LEU A 328 -16.68 -9.93 -5.29
CA LEU A 328 -15.82 -11.07 -4.96
C LEU A 328 -14.65 -10.69 -4.04
N ALA A 329 -14.25 -9.43 -4.04
CA ALA A 329 -13.24 -8.86 -3.15
C ALA A 329 -13.72 -7.49 -2.66
N ARG A 330 -13.12 -6.94 -1.61
CA ARG A 330 -13.55 -5.65 -1.08
C ARG A 330 -12.37 -4.80 -0.65
N GLU A 331 -12.31 -3.59 -1.20
CA GLU A 331 -11.39 -2.56 -0.77
C GLU A 331 -11.59 -2.25 0.71
N PHE A 332 -10.50 -1.93 1.40
CA PHE A 332 -10.51 -1.70 2.83
C PHE A 332 -9.58 -0.55 3.20
N THR A 333 -9.76 -0.01 4.40
CA THR A 333 -8.84 0.99 4.95
C THR A 333 -7.76 0.28 5.75
N ALA A 334 -6.50 0.52 5.39
CA ALA A 334 -5.35 0.12 6.19
C ALA A 334 -5.10 1.19 7.28
N VAL A 335 -4.98 0.75 8.52
CA VAL A 335 -4.67 1.61 9.67
C VAL A 335 -3.50 1.04 10.43
N GLY A 336 -2.74 1.86 11.14
CA GLY A 336 -1.76 1.35 12.08
C GLY A 336 -1.20 2.47 12.94
N THR A 337 -0.67 2.08 14.10
CA THR A 337 0.03 2.96 15.03
C THR A 337 1.27 2.23 15.54
N SER A 338 2.43 2.89 15.46
CA SER A 338 3.70 2.34 15.95
C SER A 338 3.70 2.24 17.47
N THR A 339 4.64 1.47 18.02
CA THR A 339 4.98 1.66 19.44
C THR A 339 5.53 3.06 19.67
N ARG A 340 5.39 3.54 20.90
CA ARG A 340 5.88 4.86 21.30
C ARG A 340 7.39 4.93 21.27
N ARG A 341 7.92 5.91 20.55
CA ARG A 341 9.34 6.19 20.35
C ARG A 341 9.75 7.40 21.18
N ASN A 342 10.89 7.28 21.86
CA ASN A 342 11.50 8.37 22.61
C ASN A 342 12.76 8.85 21.89
N THR A 343 12.84 10.14 21.58
CA THR A 343 14.02 10.77 20.99
C THR A 343 14.41 12.00 21.79
N SER A 344 15.70 12.37 21.74
CA SER A 344 16.21 13.53 22.46
C SER A 344 17.40 14.10 21.73
N GLY A 345 17.62 15.41 21.88
CA GLY A 345 18.78 16.06 21.27
C GLY A 345 18.90 17.53 21.66
N GLU A 346 19.74 18.23 20.91
CA GLU A 346 20.00 19.65 21.09
C GLU A 346 19.52 20.46 19.88
N VAL A 347 19.01 21.65 20.13
CA VAL A 347 18.69 22.68 19.13
C VAL A 347 19.52 23.93 19.46
N PRO A 348 20.44 24.34 18.56
CA PRO A 348 21.32 25.49 18.78
C PRO A 348 20.61 26.81 19.10
#